data_AF-A0A3B4XBY0-F1
#
_entry.id   AF-A0A3B4XBY0-F1
#
_cell.length_a   1.000
_cell.length_b   1.000
_cell.length_c   1.000
_cell.angle_alpha   90.00
_cell.angle_beta   90.00
_cell.angle_gamma   90.00
#
_symmetry.space_group_name_H-M   'P 1'
#
loop_
_entity.id
_entity.type
_entity.pdbx_description
1 polymer ?
#
loop_
_entity_poly.entity_id
_entity_poly.type
_entity_poly.pdbx_seq_one_letter_code
_entity_poly.pdbx_strand_id
1 'polypeptide(L)'
;MLFLFNLLFWLGGCGLLGVGVWLSVSQGSFATLSPSFPSLSAANLIITLGTVVMVTGFLGCLGAIKENKCLLLSPPRLSVATCYIIHLSASVSGQVSENARRDLKEGLVLYYTDNNAGLKDAWNTIQGEWRCCGVMNHNDWYTALQDHV
;
A
#
# COMPACT_ATOMS: atom_id res chain seq x y z
N MET A 1 -10.65 28.54 -0.18
CA MET A 1 -10.57 27.33 -1.02
C MET A 1 -9.40 26.43 -0.64
N LEU A 2 -8.16 26.92 -0.60
CA LEU A 2 -6.98 26.09 -0.23
C LEU A 2 -7.06 25.48 1.17
N PHE A 3 -7.58 26.21 2.16
CA PHE A 3 -7.74 25.69 3.53
C PHE A 3 -8.66 24.46 3.59
N LEU A 4 -9.86 24.54 2.99
CA LEU A 4 -10.82 23.43 2.95
C LEU A 4 -10.26 22.20 2.23
N PHE A 5 -9.55 22.39 1.12
CA PHE A 5 -8.91 21.31 0.40
C PHE A 5 -7.83 20.61 1.25
N ASN A 6 -6.95 21.38 1.91
CA ASN A 6 -5.93 20.81 2.78
C ASN A 6 -6.53 20.14 4.03
N LEU A 7 -7.66 20.65 4.55
CA LEU A 7 -8.39 20.03 5.65
C LEU A 7 -8.97 18.68 5.26
N LEU A 8 -9.54 18.55 4.06
CA LEU A 8 -10.03 17.28 3.53
C LEU A 8 -8.90 16.26 3.35
N PHE A 9 -7.73 16.70 2.86
CA PHE A 9 -6.54 15.84 2.75
C PHE A 9 -6.04 15.40 4.13
N TRP A 10 -6.04 16.29 5.12
CA TRP A 10 -5.67 15.94 6.49
C TRP A 10 -6.61 14.89 7.10
N LEU A 11 -7.93 15.07 6.95
CA LEU A 11 -8.93 14.10 7.38
C LEU A 11 -8.79 12.76 6.64
N GLY A 12 -8.54 12.80 5.33
CA GLY A 12 -8.27 11.61 4.52
C GLY A 12 -7.02 10.86 4.98
N GLY A 13 -5.94 11.58 5.30
CA GLY A 13 -4.71 11.02 5.87
C GLY A 13 -4.96 10.34 7.22
N CYS A 14 -5.76 10.95 8.10
CA CYS A 14 -6.18 10.34 9.36
C CYS A 14 -6.98 9.04 9.14
N GLY A 15 -7.88 9.03 8.17
CA GLY A 15 -8.64 7.83 7.78
C GLY A 15 -7.74 6.71 7.26
N LEU A 16 -6.82 7.04 6.34
CA LEU A 16 -5.83 6.10 5.80
C LEU A 16 -4.94 5.51 6.90
N LEU A 17 -4.50 6.33 7.86
CA LEU A 17 -3.77 5.86 9.03
C LEU A 17 -4.60 4.93 9.90
N GLY A 18 -5.85 5.27 10.16
CA GLY A 18 -6.76 4.41 10.92
C GLY A 18 -6.94 3.04 10.24
N VAL A 19 -7.17 3.03 8.92
CA VAL A 19 -7.28 1.79 8.13
C VAL A 19 -5.95 1.03 8.11
N GLY A 20 -4.83 1.70 7.95
CA GLY A 20 -3.50 1.08 7.96
C GLY A 20 -3.16 0.41 9.31
N VAL A 21 -3.45 1.10 10.41
CA VAL A 21 -3.30 0.56 11.77
C VAL A 21 -4.29 -0.59 12.01
N TRP A 22 -5.55 -0.44 11.60
CA TRP A 22 -6.54 -1.51 11.68
C TRP A 22 -6.10 -2.76 10.92
N LEU A 23 -5.58 -2.61 9.70
CA LEU A 23 -5.01 -3.71 8.92
C LEU A 23 -3.78 -4.32 9.60
N SER A 24 -2.90 -3.49 10.16
CA SER A 24 -1.71 -3.96 10.88
C SER A 24 -2.07 -4.80 12.11
N VAL A 25 -3.08 -4.38 12.87
CA VAL A 25 -3.56 -5.06 14.10
C VAL A 25 -4.43 -6.27 13.78
N SER A 26 -5.41 -6.13 12.87
CA SER A 26 -6.38 -7.17 12.55
C SER A 26 -5.80 -8.29 11.68
N GLN A 27 -4.79 -7.99 10.85
CA GLN A 27 -4.12 -8.98 10.00
C GLN A 27 -2.69 -9.30 10.44
N GLY A 28 -2.30 -8.88 11.65
CA GLY A 28 -1.06 -9.26 12.34
C GLY A 28 0.14 -9.48 11.42
N SER A 29 0.73 -8.44 10.84
CA SER A 29 1.98 -8.53 10.07
C SER A 29 1.96 -9.44 8.80
N PHE A 30 0.81 -9.92 8.31
CA PHE A 30 0.75 -10.93 7.23
C PHE A 30 0.40 -10.44 5.81
N ALA A 31 0.39 -9.13 5.55
CA ALA A 31 0.36 -8.65 4.16
C ALA A 31 1.78 -8.55 3.56
N THR A 32 2.64 -9.55 3.79
CA THR A 32 3.96 -9.64 3.17
C THR A 32 3.78 -10.09 1.73
N LEU A 33 3.59 -9.11 0.84
CA LEU A 33 3.42 -9.33 -0.61
C LEU A 33 4.64 -10.00 -1.28
N SER A 34 5.78 -10.04 -0.57
CA SER A 34 7.03 -10.66 -1.04
C SER A 34 7.84 -11.18 0.15
N PRO A 35 8.15 -12.49 0.24
CA PRO A 35 9.00 -13.05 1.29
C PRO A 35 10.43 -12.46 1.30
N SER A 36 10.82 -11.74 0.25
CA SER A 36 12.10 -11.06 0.13
C SER A 36 12.18 -9.72 0.89
N PHE A 37 11.04 -9.10 1.26
CA PHE A 37 11.00 -7.80 1.94
C PHE A 37 9.89 -7.72 3.00
N PRO A 38 10.13 -8.21 4.23
CA PRO A 38 9.15 -8.12 5.33
C PRO A 38 8.76 -6.68 5.74
N SER A 39 9.51 -5.67 5.28
CA SER A 39 9.21 -4.25 5.45
C SER A 39 8.15 -3.71 4.48
N LEU A 40 7.89 -4.39 3.36
CA LEU A 40 6.97 -3.99 2.28
C LEU A 40 5.56 -4.58 2.47
N SER A 41 5.04 -4.50 3.69
CA SER A 41 3.66 -4.90 3.96
C SER A 41 2.68 -3.86 3.40
N ALA A 42 1.58 -4.30 2.77
CA ALA A 42 0.53 -3.39 2.30
C ALA A 42 0.03 -2.45 3.42
N ALA A 43 -0.05 -2.95 4.66
CA ALA A 43 -0.38 -2.15 5.83
C ALA A 43 0.68 -1.06 6.11
N ASN A 44 1.97 -1.40 6.06
CA ASN A 44 3.06 -0.43 6.26
C ASN A 44 3.10 0.64 5.17
N LEU A 45 2.81 0.26 3.92
CA LEU A 45 2.69 1.23 2.83
C LEU A 45 1.53 2.18 3.08
N ILE A 46 0.35 1.67 3.45
CA ILE A 46 -0.82 2.49 3.76
C ILE A 46 -0.55 3.43 4.94
N ILE A 47 0.13 2.95 5.99
CA ILE A 47 0.53 3.77 7.15
C ILE A 47 1.52 4.87 6.73
N THR A 48 2.53 4.52 5.92
CA THR A 48 3.55 5.48 5.45
C THR A 48 2.92 6.54 4.53
N LEU A 49 2.07 6.14 3.60
CA LEU A 49 1.30 7.05 2.75
C LEU A 49 0.37 7.94 3.59
N GLY A 50 -0.39 7.35 4.53
CA GLY A 50 -1.30 8.08 5.41
C GLY A 50 -0.59 9.13 6.26
N THR A 51 0.57 8.82 6.83
CA THR A 51 1.37 9.75 7.66
C THR A 51 1.86 10.93 6.84
N VAL A 52 2.39 10.68 5.63
CA VAL A 52 2.85 11.74 4.73
C VAL A 52 1.69 12.64 4.30
N VAL A 53 0.54 12.06 3.95
CA VAL A 53 -0.66 12.83 3.59
C VAL A 53 -1.19 13.65 4.77
N MET A 54 -1.18 13.10 5.98
CA MET A 54 -1.59 13.82 7.19
C MET A 54 -0.67 15.01 7.49
N VAL A 55 0.65 14.80 7.50
CA VAL A 55 1.62 15.87 7.80
C VAL A 55 1.57 16.97 6.74
N THR A 56 1.50 16.61 5.46
CA THR A 56 1.39 17.59 4.36
C THR A 56 0.09 18.38 4.41
N GLY A 57 -1.05 17.74 4.71
CA GLY A 57 -2.34 18.41 4.90
C GLY A 57 -2.35 19.39 6.08
N PHE A 58 -1.73 19.00 7.21
CA PHE A 58 -1.59 19.87 8.38
C PHE A 58 -0.72 21.10 8.09
N LEU A 59 0.45 20.90 7.47
CA LEU A 59 1.33 21.99 7.05
C LEU A 59 0.67 22.91 6.01
N GLY A 60 -0.13 22.34 5.10
CA GLY A 60 -0.92 23.11 4.14
C GLY A 60 -2.01 23.96 4.80
N CYS A 61 -2.67 23.45 5.84
CA CYS A 61 -3.64 24.22 6.64
C CYS A 61 -2.95 25.37 7.40
N LEU A 62 -1.81 25.11 8.05
CA LEU A 62 -1.03 26.13 8.74
C LEU A 62 -0.49 27.20 7.78
N GLY A 63 -0.02 26.79 6.60
CA GLY A 63 0.40 27.68 5.52
C GLY A 63 -0.72 28.59 5.02
N ALA A 64 -1.93 28.05 4.88
CA ALA A 64 -3.11 28.81 4.48
C ALA A 64 -3.59 29.79 5.55
N ILE A 65 -3.48 29.44 6.84
CA ILE A 65 -3.89 30.31 7.96
C ILE A 65 -2.89 31.44 8.21
N LYS A 66 -1.57 31.18 8.10
CA LYS A 66 -0.54 32.15 8.50
C LYS A 66 -0.21 33.22 7.46
N GLU A 67 -0.79 33.17 6.26
CA GLU A 67 -0.57 34.13 5.15
C GLU A 67 0.92 34.47 4.89
N ASN A 68 1.82 33.58 5.28
CA ASN A 68 3.26 33.80 5.28
C ASN A 68 3.85 33.32 3.96
N LYS A 69 4.34 34.25 3.13
CA LYS A 69 4.91 33.98 1.80
C LYS A 69 6.04 32.94 1.79
N CYS A 70 6.82 32.79 2.86
CA CYS A 70 7.83 31.72 2.99
C CYS A 70 7.23 30.34 3.34
N LEU A 71 6.09 30.32 4.02
CA LEU A 71 5.34 29.10 4.38
C LEU A 71 4.33 28.70 3.30
N LEU A 72 4.04 29.57 2.32
CA LEU A 72 3.24 29.25 1.15
C LEU A 72 4.07 28.65 0.01
N LEU A 73 5.39 28.87 0.01
CA LEU A 73 6.29 28.46 -1.08
C LEU A 73 6.90 27.06 -0.89
N SER A 74 6.94 26.55 0.35
CA SER A 74 7.59 25.29 0.74
C SER A 74 6.64 24.06 0.82
N PRO A 75 5.43 24.10 1.43
CA PRO A 75 4.57 22.93 1.52
C PRO A 75 3.83 22.52 0.23
N PRO A 76 3.33 23.42 -0.67
CA PRO A 76 2.61 22.97 -1.86
C PRO A 76 3.54 22.37 -2.93
N ARG A 77 4.82 22.77 -2.99
CA ARG A 77 5.78 22.12 -3.90
C ARG A 77 6.10 20.71 -3.46
N LEU A 78 6.17 20.46 -2.14
CA LEU A 78 6.45 19.14 -1.59
C LEU A 78 5.25 18.20 -1.76
N SER A 79 4.02 18.65 -1.48
CA SER A 79 2.83 17.81 -1.67
C SER A 79 2.57 17.48 -3.14
N VAL A 80 2.78 18.42 -4.07
CA VAL A 80 2.70 18.16 -5.52
C VAL A 80 3.83 17.24 -5.97
N ALA A 81 5.05 17.38 -5.44
CA ALA A 81 6.16 16.50 -5.77
C ALA A 81 5.93 15.05 -5.28
N THR A 82 5.39 14.85 -4.07
CA THR A 82 5.04 13.51 -3.58
C THR A 82 3.93 12.88 -4.41
N CYS A 83 2.87 13.63 -4.73
CA CYS A 83 1.82 13.15 -5.64
C CYS A 83 2.38 12.82 -7.03
N TYR A 84 3.31 13.63 -7.56
CA TYR A 84 3.97 13.39 -8.84
C TYR A 84 4.85 12.14 -8.82
N ILE A 85 5.61 11.90 -7.74
CA ILE A 85 6.42 10.68 -7.58
C ILE A 85 5.52 9.43 -7.48
N ILE A 86 4.40 9.50 -6.76
CA ILE A 86 3.43 8.39 -6.69
C ILE A 86 2.82 8.13 -8.07
N HIS A 87 2.40 9.18 -8.79
CA HIS A 87 1.88 9.05 -10.15
C HIS A 87 2.93 8.48 -11.11
N LEU A 88 4.19 8.90 -10.98
CA LEU A 88 5.30 8.37 -11.76
C LEU A 88 5.54 6.88 -11.45
N SER A 89 5.53 6.49 -10.17
CA SER A 89 5.67 5.07 -9.78
C SER A 89 4.50 4.21 -10.31
N ALA A 90 3.29 4.75 -10.35
CA ALA A 90 2.12 4.09 -10.96
C ALA A 90 2.20 4.08 -12.50
N SER A 91 2.84 5.06 -13.15
CA SER A 91 3.04 5.09 -14.60
C SER A 91 4.12 4.12 -15.09
N VAL A 92 5.01 3.66 -14.20
CA VAL A 92 5.99 2.58 -14.46
C VAL A 92 5.33 1.19 -14.29
N SER A 93 4.02 1.09 -14.55
CA SER A 93 3.28 -0.19 -14.53
C SER A 93 3.59 -1.13 -15.70
N GLY A 94 4.58 -0.82 -16.54
CA GLY A 94 5.02 -1.70 -17.64
C GLY A 94 6.15 -2.68 -17.28
N GLN A 95 6.95 -2.39 -16.24
CA GLN A 95 8.12 -3.23 -15.84
C GLN A 95 7.97 -3.83 -14.44
N VAL A 96 7.13 -3.26 -13.58
CA VAL A 96 6.82 -3.80 -12.25
C VAL A 96 6.08 -5.14 -12.33
N SER A 97 5.42 -5.45 -13.46
CA SER A 97 4.62 -6.66 -13.61
C SER A 97 5.43 -7.94 -13.40
N GLU A 98 6.64 -8.05 -13.93
CA GLU A 98 7.38 -9.32 -13.85
C GLU A 98 7.94 -9.58 -12.45
N ASN A 99 8.47 -8.54 -11.79
CA ASN A 99 8.98 -8.67 -10.42
C ASN A 99 7.84 -8.93 -9.43
N ALA A 100 6.72 -8.21 -9.58
CA ALA A 100 5.53 -8.44 -8.74
C ALA A 100 4.92 -9.83 -8.99
N ARG A 101 4.88 -10.29 -10.25
CA ARG A 101 4.40 -11.64 -10.58
C ARG A 101 5.29 -12.72 -9.97
N ARG A 102 6.61 -12.51 -9.96
CA ARG A 102 7.55 -13.46 -9.34
C ARG A 102 7.33 -13.53 -7.83
N ASP A 103 7.27 -12.39 -7.16
CA ASP A 103 7.07 -12.32 -5.70
C ASP A 103 5.71 -12.92 -5.28
N LEU A 104 4.65 -12.69 -6.07
CA LEU A 104 3.34 -13.31 -5.85
C LEU A 104 3.36 -14.83 -6.06
N LYS A 105 4.13 -15.33 -7.04
CA LYS A 105 4.30 -16.77 -7.25
C LYS A 105 5.06 -17.43 -6.10
N GLU A 106 6.09 -16.78 -5.57
CA GLU A 106 6.78 -17.24 -4.35
C GLU A 106 5.83 -17.25 -3.15
N GLY A 107 5.00 -16.20 -2.99
CA GLY A 107 3.95 -16.17 -1.99
C GLY A 107 2.90 -17.27 -2.13
N LEU A 108 2.69 -17.80 -3.35
CA LEU A 108 1.79 -18.92 -3.60
C LEU A 108 2.39 -20.27 -3.13
N VAL A 109 3.71 -20.45 -3.26
CA VAL A 109 4.41 -21.64 -2.74
C VAL A 109 4.35 -21.69 -1.21
N LEU A 110 4.45 -20.53 -0.55
CA LEU A 110 4.35 -20.42 0.92
C LEU A 110 2.94 -20.68 1.47
N TYR A 111 1.93 -20.86 0.59
CA TYR A 111 0.57 -21.20 1.00
C TYR A 111 0.50 -22.54 1.72
N TYR A 112 1.30 -23.55 1.35
CA TYR A 112 1.24 -24.89 1.96
C TYR A 112 2.10 -25.06 3.21
N THR A 113 3.00 -24.12 3.50
CA THR A 113 3.87 -24.19 4.69
C THR A 113 3.06 -24.00 5.98
N ASP A 114 3.27 -24.89 6.95
CA ASP A 114 2.72 -24.73 8.29
C ASP A 114 3.27 -23.45 8.94
N ASN A 115 2.40 -22.71 9.62
CA ASN A 115 2.63 -21.40 10.28
C ASN A 115 2.30 -20.12 9.47
N ASN A 116 1.69 -20.23 8.27
CA ASN A 116 1.28 -19.08 7.44
C ASN A 116 -0.25 -18.84 7.38
N ALA A 117 -0.94 -18.86 8.53
CA ALA A 117 -2.40 -18.73 8.58
C ALA A 117 -2.93 -17.41 7.96
N GLY A 118 -2.25 -16.28 8.19
CA GLY A 118 -2.66 -14.99 7.63
C GLY A 118 -2.49 -14.92 6.10
N LEU A 119 -1.46 -15.57 5.56
CA LEU A 119 -1.24 -15.63 4.11
C LEU A 119 -2.34 -16.46 3.42
N LYS A 120 -2.75 -17.58 4.04
CA LYS A 120 -3.87 -18.40 3.53
C LYS A 120 -5.17 -17.60 3.50
N ASP A 121 -5.47 -16.85 4.56
CA ASP A 121 -6.67 -16.05 4.68
C ASP A 121 -6.71 -14.89 3.67
N ALA A 122 -5.58 -14.20 3.48
CA ALA A 122 -5.43 -13.16 2.47
C ALA A 122 -5.65 -13.70 1.05
N TRP A 123 -5.04 -14.84 0.71
CA TRP A 123 -5.23 -15.48 -0.60
C TRP A 123 -6.69 -15.88 -0.84
N ASN A 124 -7.37 -16.44 0.17
CA ASN A 124 -8.77 -16.83 0.07
C ASN A 124 -9.70 -15.62 -0.06
N THR A 125 -9.42 -14.54 0.67
CA THR A 125 -10.20 -13.30 0.62
C THR A 125 -10.09 -12.62 -0.74
N ILE A 126 -8.87 -12.44 -1.25
CA ILE A 126 -8.63 -11.81 -2.56
C ILE A 126 -9.28 -12.62 -3.67
N GLN A 127 -9.07 -13.94 -3.71
CA GLN A 127 -9.66 -14.79 -4.74
C GLN A 127 -11.19 -14.87 -4.62
N GLY A 128 -11.73 -14.81 -3.39
CA GLY A 128 -13.16 -14.79 -3.12
C GLY A 128 -13.85 -13.50 -3.58
N GLU A 129 -13.29 -12.34 -3.25
CA GLU A 129 -13.86 -11.04 -3.64
C GLU A 129 -13.69 -10.75 -5.14
N TRP A 130 -12.52 -11.09 -5.70
CA TRP A 130 -12.18 -10.74 -7.09
C TRP A 130 -12.49 -11.85 -8.09
N ARG A 131 -12.94 -13.02 -7.60
CA ARG A 131 -13.26 -14.21 -8.41
C ARG A 131 -12.13 -14.62 -9.35
N CYS A 132 -10.89 -14.44 -8.91
CA CYS A 132 -9.68 -14.86 -9.61
C CYS A 132 -9.11 -16.14 -8.98
N CYS A 133 -8.17 -16.78 -9.67
CA CYS A 133 -7.50 -17.98 -9.17
C CYS A 133 -6.06 -18.04 -9.67
N GLY A 134 -5.09 -17.99 -8.75
CA GLY A 134 -3.66 -17.87 -9.07
C GLY A 134 -3.23 -16.44 -9.45
N VAL A 135 -1.95 -16.27 -9.80
CA VAL A 135 -1.37 -14.95 -10.13
C VAL A 135 -1.75 -14.54 -11.55
N MET A 136 -1.64 -15.49 -12.48
CA MET A 136 -1.96 -15.32 -13.88
C MET A 136 -3.10 -16.22 -14.31
N ASN A 137 -3.07 -17.46 -13.84
CA ASN A 137 -4.06 -18.48 -14.12
C ASN A 137 -4.06 -19.52 -13.00
N HIS A 138 -5.12 -20.30 -12.95
CA HIS A 138 -5.27 -21.43 -12.02
C HIS A 138 -4.08 -22.41 -12.09
N ASN A 139 -3.36 -22.49 -13.21
CA ASN A 139 -2.17 -23.32 -13.35
C ASN A 139 -1.03 -22.97 -12.40
N ASP A 140 -0.98 -21.74 -11.88
CA ASP A 140 0.05 -21.35 -10.92
C ASP A 140 -0.05 -22.17 -9.61
N TRP A 141 -1.26 -22.63 -9.26
CA TRP A 141 -1.46 -23.51 -8.11
C TRP A 141 -0.86 -24.90 -8.30
N TYR A 142 -0.93 -25.46 -9.52
CA TYR A 142 -0.30 -26.75 -9.81
C TYR A 142 1.21 -26.67 -9.64
N THR A 143 1.83 -25.58 -10.08
CA THR A 143 3.28 -25.36 -9.86
C THR A 143 3.62 -25.20 -8.39
N ALA A 144 2.81 -24.47 -7.63
CA ALA A 144 3.05 -24.27 -6.19
C ALA A 144 2.84 -25.55 -5.36
N LEU A 145 1.93 -26.43 -5.79
CA LEU A 145 1.68 -27.74 -5.19
C LEU A 145 2.83 -28.73 -5.44
N GLN A 146 3.48 -28.64 -6.61
CA GLN A 146 4.49 -29.60 -7.03
C GLN A 146 5.83 -29.47 -6.29
N ASP A 147 6.12 -28.28 -5.73
CA ASP A 147 7.29 -28.05 -4.85
C ASP A 147 7.10 -28.58 -3.41
N HIS A 148 5.90 -29.04 -3.04
CA HIS A 148 5.58 -29.58 -1.71
C HIS A 148 5.26 -31.08 -1.69
N VAL A 149 5.46 -31.79 -2.82
CA VAL A 149 5.33 -33.26 -2.93
C VAL A 149 6.71 -33.92 -2.90
#